data_AF-A0A183KZ86-F1
#
_entry.id   AF-A0A183KZ86-F1
#
_cell.length_a   1.000
_cell.length_b   1.000
_cell.length_c   1.000
_cell.angle_alpha   90.00
_cell.angle_beta   90.00
_cell.angle_gamma   90.00
#
_symmetry.space_group_name_H-M   'P 1'
#
loop_
_entity.id
_entity.type
_entity.pdbx_description
1 polymer ?
#
loop_
_entity_poly.entity_id
_entity_poly.type
_entity_poly.pdbx_seq_one_letter_code
_entity_poly.pdbx_strand_id
1 'polypeptide(L)'
;MPIEQTGINTTNSIAIIGYCYGNETDLKYCKSYIDYNGIPCQSQLAAAVECTYNLPDLSPDRYSLETSAYIQKMSLWLLECALEENCLPDIVYRIIDNNPYNYTWMTRTLMRFSSIIENSGNEVFRPLEDPDNWEWHACHM
;
A
#
# COMPACT_ATOMS: atom_id res chain seq x y z
N MET A 1 22.16 2.96 2.71
CA MET A 1 22.66 3.62 1.48
C MET A 1 24.09 3.19 1.17
N PRO A 2 24.29 2.21 0.28
CA PRO A 2 25.51 2.13 -0.52
C PRO A 2 25.31 2.90 -1.83
N ILE A 3 26.22 3.84 -2.09
CA ILE A 3 26.30 4.65 -3.30
C ILE A 3 27.21 3.88 -4.28
N GLU A 4 26.65 2.95 -5.04
CA GLU A 4 27.26 2.52 -6.30
C GLU A 4 26.32 2.87 -7.45
N GLN A 5 26.48 4.09 -7.97
CA GLN A 5 25.82 4.52 -9.20
C GLN A 5 26.51 3.83 -10.39
N THR A 6 25.98 2.70 -10.83
CA THR A 6 26.39 2.07 -12.07
C THR A 6 25.71 2.77 -13.25
N GLY A 7 26.36 3.83 -13.73
CA GLY A 7 26.26 4.21 -15.14
C GLY A 7 25.22 5.27 -15.50
N ILE A 8 25.62 6.53 -15.45
CA ILE A 8 25.10 7.54 -16.39
C ILE A 8 26.30 8.31 -16.96
N ASN A 9 26.93 7.72 -17.97
CA ASN A 9 27.96 8.40 -18.77
C ASN A 9 27.58 8.33 -20.25
N THR A 10 26.36 8.75 -20.58
CA THR A 10 25.87 8.85 -21.96
C THR A 10 25.21 10.21 -22.18
N THR A 11 25.55 10.86 -23.29
CA THR A 11 25.09 12.20 -23.66
C THR A 11 23.62 12.27 -24.07
N ASN A 12 22.92 11.14 -24.19
CA ASN A 12 21.49 11.05 -24.48
C ASN A 12 20.88 9.97 -23.57
N SER A 13 20.24 10.38 -22.47
CA SER A 13 19.44 9.48 -21.64
C SER A 13 18.20 9.05 -22.43
N ILE A 14 17.96 7.74 -22.54
CA ILE A 14 16.80 7.17 -23.24
C ILE A 14 15.89 6.53 -22.18
N ALA A 15 14.61 6.88 -22.18
CA ALA A 15 13.59 6.25 -21.35
C ALA A 15 12.97 5.09 -22.12
N ILE A 16 12.83 3.95 -21.42
CA ILE A 16 11.95 2.85 -21.82
C ILE A 16 10.69 2.96 -20.94
N ILE A 17 9.55 3.25 -21.57
CA ILE A 17 8.26 3.32 -20.86
C ILE A 17 7.63 1.94 -20.95
N GLY A 18 7.43 1.30 -19.80
CA GLY A 18 6.92 -0.06 -19.73
C GLY A 18 6.66 -0.54 -18.31
N TYR A 19 6.31 -1.81 -18.19
CA TYR A 19 6.21 -2.52 -16.91
C TYR A 19 6.63 -3.98 -17.07
N CYS A 20 7.09 -4.58 -15.97
CA CYS A 20 7.43 -5.99 -15.88
C CYS A 20 6.38 -6.72 -15.02
N TYR A 21 6.14 -7.99 -15.31
CA TYR A 21 5.28 -8.88 -14.51
C TYR A 21 6.04 -9.55 -13.36
N GLY A 22 7.38 -9.61 -13.44
CA GLY A 22 8.26 -10.23 -12.45
C GLY A 22 8.64 -11.67 -12.76
N ASN A 23 8.17 -12.23 -13.87
CA ASN A 23 8.55 -13.56 -14.36
C ASN A 23 9.53 -13.50 -15.55
N GLU A 24 9.88 -12.30 -16.01
CA GLU A 24 10.85 -12.07 -17.06
C GLU A 24 12.28 -12.33 -16.57
N THR A 25 13.13 -12.87 -17.44
CA THR A 25 14.55 -13.13 -17.12
C THR A 25 15.46 -11.92 -17.38
N ASP A 26 15.03 -11.01 -18.26
CA ASP A 26 15.78 -9.80 -18.65
C ASP A 26 14.82 -8.63 -18.85
N LEU A 27 15.28 -7.40 -18.55
CA LEU A 27 14.49 -6.17 -18.72
C LEU A 27 13.98 -5.96 -20.16
N LYS A 28 14.69 -6.45 -21.18
CA LYS A 28 14.27 -6.37 -22.59
C LYS A 28 12.99 -7.17 -22.91
N TYR A 29 12.65 -8.14 -22.06
CA TYR A 29 11.44 -8.95 -22.22
C TYR A 29 10.23 -8.37 -21.48
N CYS A 30 10.44 -7.33 -20.67
CA CYS A 30 9.33 -6.58 -20.08
C CYS A 30 8.52 -5.89 -21.18
N LYS A 31 7.25 -5.63 -20.88
CA LYS A 31 6.36 -5.00 -21.85
C LYS A 31 6.68 -3.51 -21.96
N SER A 32 7.16 -3.08 -23.13
CA SER A 32 7.33 -1.66 -23.47
C SER A 32 6.16 -1.14 -24.30
N TYR A 33 5.80 0.13 -24.08
CA TYR A 33 4.81 0.86 -24.88
C TYR A 33 5.44 1.62 -26.05
N ILE A 34 6.77 1.61 -26.12
CA ILE A 34 7.55 2.31 -27.13
C ILE A 34 8.49 1.33 -27.83
N ASP A 35 8.93 1.72 -29.03
CA ASP A 35 9.92 1.01 -29.83
C ASP A 35 11.24 0.82 -29.04
N TYR A 36 12.05 -0.17 -29.41
CA TYR A 36 13.31 -0.52 -28.73
C TYR A 36 14.31 0.65 -28.68
N ASN A 37 14.16 1.61 -29.60
CA ASN A 37 14.98 2.82 -29.66
C ASN A 37 14.66 3.84 -28.55
N GLY A 38 13.57 3.63 -27.80
CA GLY A 38 13.15 4.45 -26.67
C GLY A 38 12.82 5.90 -27.02
N ILE A 39 12.63 6.74 -26.00
CA ILE A 39 12.45 8.19 -26.16
C ILE A 39 13.55 8.95 -25.40
N PRO A 40 14.07 10.07 -25.94
CA PRO A 40 15.03 10.88 -25.20
C PRO A 40 14.39 11.45 -23.92
N CYS A 41 15.02 11.20 -22.77
CA CYS A 41 14.62 11.76 -21.49
C CYS A 41 14.90 13.25 -21.45
N GLN A 42 13.92 14.03 -21.00
CA GLN A 42 14.11 15.44 -20.66
C GLN A 42 14.50 15.66 -19.19
N SER A 43 14.37 14.62 -18.34
CA SER A 43 14.67 14.66 -16.91
C SER A 43 16.05 14.05 -16.64
N GLN A 44 16.70 14.54 -15.57
CA GLN A 44 17.92 13.95 -15.00
C GLN A 44 17.62 12.77 -14.06
N LEU A 45 16.35 12.51 -13.76
CA LEU A 45 15.94 11.40 -12.91
C LEU A 45 16.02 10.09 -13.70
N ALA A 46 16.59 9.06 -13.06
CA ALA A 46 16.67 7.71 -13.59
C ALA A 46 16.11 6.73 -12.57
N ALA A 47 15.56 5.62 -13.05
CA ALA A 47 15.21 4.50 -12.20
C ALA A 47 16.51 3.80 -11.74
N ALA A 48 16.58 3.45 -10.47
CA ALA A 48 17.68 2.71 -9.87
C ALA A 48 17.13 1.56 -9.01
N VAL A 49 17.94 0.54 -8.79
CA VAL A 49 17.59 -0.63 -7.98
C VAL A 49 18.70 -0.92 -6.97
N GLU A 50 18.31 -1.39 -5.78
CA GLU A 50 19.20 -1.95 -4.78
C GLU A 50 18.86 -3.44 -4.62
N CYS A 51 19.86 -4.31 -4.74
CA CYS A 51 19.67 -5.75 -4.71
C CYS A 51 20.14 -6.31 -3.36
N THR A 52 19.37 -7.24 -2.81
CA THR A 52 19.71 -8.01 -1.60
C THR A 52 19.46 -9.50 -1.83
N TYR A 53 20.14 -10.35 -1.07
CA TYR A 53 19.98 -11.81 -1.13
C TYR A 53 18.77 -12.34 -0.34
N ASN A 54 18.27 -11.56 0.62
CA ASN A 54 17.17 -11.95 1.50
C ASN A 54 15.99 -10.96 1.37
N LEU A 55 14.77 -11.48 1.45
CA LEU A 55 13.54 -10.70 1.34
C LEU A 55 12.47 -11.21 2.34
N PRO A 56 11.66 -10.31 2.91
CA PRO A 56 10.46 -10.71 3.64
C PRO A 56 9.40 -11.29 2.68
N ASP A 57 8.58 -12.21 3.17
CA ASP A 57 7.44 -12.79 2.44
C ASP A 57 6.23 -12.81 3.36
N LEU A 58 5.25 -11.96 3.07
CA LEU A 58 4.09 -11.75 3.94
C LEU A 58 2.89 -12.55 3.44
N SER A 59 2.39 -13.45 4.29
CA SER A 59 1.24 -14.30 3.99
C SER A 59 0.10 -14.05 4.99
N PRO A 60 -1.11 -13.71 4.53
CA PRO A 60 -2.27 -13.60 5.40
C PRO A 60 -2.75 -14.98 5.86
N ASP A 61 -3.02 -15.13 7.16
CA ASP A 61 -3.62 -16.36 7.70
C ASP A 61 -5.13 -16.42 7.37
N ARG A 62 -5.44 -17.20 6.35
CA ARG A 62 -6.81 -17.46 5.91
C ARG A 62 -7.68 -18.11 6.99
N TYR A 63 -7.13 -19.00 7.82
CA TYR A 63 -7.93 -19.75 8.79
C TYR A 63 -8.39 -18.85 9.93
N SER A 64 -7.51 -17.99 10.43
CA SER A 64 -7.87 -16.98 11.43
C SER A 64 -8.89 -15.98 10.91
N LEU A 65 -8.80 -15.57 9.63
CA LEU A 65 -9.80 -14.71 9.00
C LEU A 65 -11.17 -15.39 8.98
N GLU A 66 -11.25 -16.62 8.49
CA GLU A 66 -12.51 -17.37 8.36
C GLU A 66 -13.16 -17.66 9.73
N THR A 67 -12.38 -18.09 10.71
CA THR A 67 -12.89 -18.51 12.02
C THR A 67 -13.26 -17.36 12.94
N SER A 68 -12.67 -16.18 12.75
CA SER A 68 -12.96 -15.00 13.57
C SER A 68 -13.98 -14.04 12.94
N ALA A 69 -14.54 -14.39 11.77
CA ALA A 69 -15.48 -13.53 11.06
C ALA A 69 -16.87 -13.51 11.73
N TYR A 70 -17.38 -12.31 12.04
CA TYR A 70 -18.75 -12.12 12.55
C TYR A 70 -19.35 -10.77 12.16
N ILE A 71 -20.68 -10.68 12.21
CA ILE A 71 -21.42 -9.43 11.97
C ILE A 71 -21.74 -8.75 13.30
N GLN A 72 -21.47 -7.45 13.39
CA GLN A 72 -21.81 -6.63 14.53
C GLN A 72 -22.55 -5.36 14.09
N LYS A 73 -23.69 -5.09 14.71
CA LYS A 73 -24.41 -3.81 14.53
C LYS A 73 -23.97 -2.82 15.61
N MET A 74 -23.44 -1.67 15.21
CA MET A 74 -22.95 -0.63 16.13
C MET A 74 -23.55 0.72 15.79
N SER A 75 -23.83 1.54 16.81
CA SER A 75 -24.20 2.95 16.63
C SER A 75 -22.96 3.77 16.24
N LEU A 76 -23.15 4.81 15.43
CA LEU A 76 -22.09 5.74 15.05
C LEU A 76 -21.48 6.46 16.25
N TRP A 77 -22.22 6.61 17.35
CA TRP A 77 -21.68 7.08 18.64
C TRP A 77 -20.50 6.24 19.14
N LEU A 78 -20.56 4.92 19.00
CA LEU A 78 -19.48 4.02 19.43
C LEU A 78 -18.34 3.92 18.41
N LEU A 79 -18.45 4.59 17.28
CA LEU A 79 -17.51 4.55 16.16
C LEU A 79 -16.90 5.92 15.87
N GLU A 80 -16.95 6.86 16.83
CA GLU A 80 -16.48 8.24 16.66
C GLU A 80 -15.01 8.30 16.22
N CYS A 81 -14.12 7.60 16.93
CA CYS A 81 -12.72 7.52 16.52
C CYS A 81 -12.54 6.91 15.11
N ALA A 82 -13.32 5.87 14.78
CA ALA A 82 -13.26 5.23 13.47
C ALA A 82 -13.81 6.15 12.35
N LEU A 83 -14.69 7.11 12.68
CA LEU A 83 -15.13 8.15 11.74
C LEU A 83 -14.02 9.17 11.50
N GLU A 84 -13.34 9.62 12.57
CA GLU A 84 -12.24 10.59 12.48
C GLU A 84 -11.05 10.01 11.70
N GLU A 85 -10.77 8.72 11.87
CA GLU A 85 -9.71 7.96 11.19
C GLU A 85 -10.14 7.40 9.82
N ASN A 86 -11.25 7.88 9.25
CA ASN A 86 -11.72 7.50 7.91
C ASN A 86 -11.93 5.98 7.67
N CYS A 87 -12.25 5.21 8.72
CA CYS A 87 -12.38 3.75 8.63
C CYS A 87 -13.76 3.29 8.10
N LEU A 88 -14.74 4.19 7.97
CA LEU A 88 -16.06 3.91 7.42
C LEU A 88 -16.18 4.34 5.95
N PRO A 89 -17.04 3.70 5.13
CA PRO A 89 -17.20 4.06 3.72
C PRO A 89 -17.72 5.49 3.50
N ASP A 90 -17.36 6.13 2.38
CA ASP A 90 -17.71 7.52 2.02
C ASP A 90 -19.20 7.87 2.18
N ILE A 91 -20.09 6.91 1.90
CA ILE A 91 -21.53 7.08 2.05
C ILE A 91 -21.94 7.45 3.48
N VAL A 92 -21.18 7.02 4.48
CA VAL A 92 -21.44 7.31 5.89
C VAL A 92 -21.24 8.79 6.17
N TYR A 93 -20.14 9.40 5.70
CA TYR A 93 -19.89 10.83 5.87
C TYR A 93 -20.95 11.68 5.18
N ARG A 94 -21.35 11.32 3.95
CA ARG A 94 -22.47 12.01 3.28
C ARG A 94 -23.79 11.92 4.06
N ILE A 95 -24.04 10.82 4.78
CA ILE A 95 -25.23 10.70 5.62
C ILE A 95 -25.13 11.60 6.85
N ILE A 96 -23.93 11.73 7.44
CA ILE A 96 -23.66 12.63 8.57
C ILE A 96 -23.88 14.08 8.15
N ASP A 97 -23.33 14.49 7.01
CA ASP A 97 -23.49 15.85 6.46
C ASP A 97 -24.97 16.21 6.24
N ASN A 98 -25.78 15.24 5.78
CA ASN A 98 -27.21 15.42 5.58
C ASN A 98 -28.04 15.34 6.87
N ASN A 99 -27.50 14.77 7.96
CA ASN A 99 -28.21 14.54 9.22
C ASN A 99 -27.37 14.88 10.46
N PRO A 100 -26.81 16.10 10.56
CA PRO A 100 -25.77 16.43 11.54
C PRO A 100 -26.24 16.33 12.99
N TYR A 101 -27.54 16.50 13.25
CA TYR A 101 -28.09 16.46 14.61
C TYR A 101 -28.45 15.06 15.11
N ASN A 102 -28.58 14.07 14.22
CA ASN A 102 -29.15 12.76 14.54
C ASN A 102 -28.25 11.58 14.13
N TYR A 103 -27.14 11.82 13.44
CA TYR A 103 -26.31 10.74 12.89
C TYR A 103 -25.79 9.79 13.97
N THR A 104 -25.52 10.28 15.17
CA THR A 104 -24.90 9.53 16.25
C THR A 104 -25.76 8.33 16.68
N TRP A 105 -27.09 8.43 16.58
CA TRP A 105 -28.01 7.32 16.87
C TRP A 105 -28.19 6.33 15.71
N MET A 106 -27.70 6.68 14.51
CA MET A 106 -27.74 5.77 13.37
C MET A 106 -26.78 4.61 13.57
N THR A 107 -27.14 3.46 13.01
CA THR A 107 -26.35 2.22 13.16
C THR A 107 -25.70 1.78 11.86
N ARG A 108 -24.52 1.18 11.96
CA ARG A 108 -23.83 0.49 10.88
C ARG A 108 -23.68 -0.99 11.20
N THR A 109 -23.83 -1.81 10.17
CA THR A 109 -23.53 -3.24 10.22
C THR A 109 -22.09 -3.42 9.77
N LEU A 110 -21.25 -3.94 10.65
CA LEU A 110 -19.83 -4.17 10.43
C LEU A 110 -19.58 -5.67 10.29
N MET A 111 -18.83 -6.07 9.26
CA MET A 111 -18.24 -7.39 9.20
C MET A 111 -16.85 -7.30 9.83
N ARG A 112 -16.68 -7.92 11.00
CA ARG A 112 -15.41 -7.95 11.72
C ARG A 112 -14.74 -9.29 11.48
N PHE A 113 -13.42 -9.26 11.40
CA PHE A 113 -12.55 -10.44 11.31
C PHE A 113 -11.16 -10.04 11.81
N SER A 114 -10.33 -11.02 12.14
CA SER A 114 -8.93 -10.81 12.50
C SER A 114 -8.06 -10.90 11.26
N SER A 115 -7.17 -9.92 11.08
CA SER A 115 -6.13 -9.96 10.05
C SER A 115 -4.81 -10.29 10.72
N ILE A 116 -4.33 -11.52 10.52
CA ILE A 116 -3.03 -11.98 11.01
C ILE A 116 -2.15 -12.18 9.78
N ILE A 117 -0.97 -11.57 9.79
CA ILE A 117 -0.01 -11.63 8.69
C ILE A 117 1.29 -12.24 9.23
N GLU A 118 1.70 -13.35 8.65
CA GLU A 118 2.95 -14.03 8.97
C GLU A 118 4.05 -13.59 7.99
N ASN A 119 5.28 -13.43 8.49
CA ASN A 119 6.46 -13.28 7.64
C ASN A 119 7.15 -14.65 7.50
N SER A 120 6.93 -15.31 6.37
CA SER A 120 7.56 -16.58 5.99
C SER A 120 8.85 -16.40 5.19
N GLY A 121 9.31 -15.15 5.04
CA GLY A 121 10.54 -14.81 4.34
C GLY A 121 11.80 -15.06 5.16
N ASN A 122 12.95 -14.75 4.59
CA ASN A 122 14.25 -14.91 5.23
C ASN A 122 14.87 -13.57 5.70
N GLU A 123 14.08 -12.50 5.73
CA GLU A 123 14.45 -11.18 6.22
C GLU A 123 13.30 -10.53 7.01
N VAL A 124 13.62 -9.58 7.88
CA VAL A 124 12.64 -8.79 8.64
C VAL A 124 11.89 -7.84 7.71
N PHE A 125 10.57 -7.84 7.77
CA PHE A 125 9.74 -6.82 7.12
C PHE A 125 9.92 -5.47 7.82
N ARG A 126 10.22 -4.42 7.05
CA ARG A 126 10.41 -3.05 7.54
C ARG A 126 9.51 -2.10 6.76
N PRO A 127 8.93 -1.08 7.42
CA PRO A 127 8.23 -0.02 6.71
C PRO A 127 9.19 0.74 5.80
N LEU A 128 8.67 1.25 4.69
CA LEU A 128 9.43 2.08 3.76
C LEU A 128 9.75 3.46 4.36
N GLU A 129 8.78 4.03 5.07
CA GLU A 129 8.86 5.37 5.65
C GLU A 129 9.66 5.38 6.95
N ASP A 130 10.46 6.44 7.10
CA ASP A 130 11.20 6.71 8.34
C ASP A 130 10.25 6.99 9.51
N PRO A 131 10.67 6.74 10.76
CA PRO A 131 9.83 6.94 11.95
C PRO A 131 9.23 8.35 12.08
N ASP A 132 9.92 9.37 11.57
CA ASP A 132 9.46 10.76 11.60
C ASP A 132 8.22 10.99 10.71
N ASN A 133 7.98 10.11 9.74
CA ASN A 133 6.82 10.13 8.85
C ASN A 133 5.70 9.18 9.30
N TRP A 134 5.84 8.52 10.46
CA TRP A 134 4.81 7.61 10.93
C TRP A 134 3.58 8.39 11.41
N GLU A 135 2.42 8.01 10.89
CA GLU A 135 1.14 8.54 11.32
C GLU A 135 0.63 7.78 12.54
N TRP A 136 0.15 8.53 13.52
CA TRP A 136 -0.44 7.95 14.72
C TRP A 136 -1.93 7.73 14.50
N HIS A 137 -2.43 6.59 14.97
CA HIS A 137 -3.85 6.23 14.88
C HIS A 137 -4.48 6.18 16.27
N ALA A 138 -5.43 7.08 16.52
CA ALA A 138 -5.99 7.29 17.86
C ALA A 138 -6.70 6.06 18.42
N CYS A 139 -7.31 5.26 17.55
CA CYS A 139 -8.21 4.20 17.98
C CYS A 139 -7.49 2.97 18.55
N HIS A 140 -6.17 2.84 18.33
CA HIS A 140 -5.39 1.63 18.60
C HIS A 140 -4.38 1.82 19.76
N MET A 141 -4.63 2.78 20.65
CA MET A 141 -3.85 3.03 21.86
C MET A 141 -4.11 2.05 23.00
#